data_AF-A0A9Q3KD07-F1
#
_entry.id   AF-A0A9Q3KD07-F1
#
_cell.length_a   1.000
_cell.length_b   1.000
_cell.length_c   1.000
_cell.angle_alpha   90.00
_cell.angle_beta   90.00
_cell.angle_gamma   90.00
#
_symmetry.space_group_name_H-M   'P 1'
#
loop_
_entity.id
_entity.type
_entity.pdbx_description
1 polymer ?
#
loop_
_entity_poly.entity_id
_entity_poly.type
_entity_poly.pdbx_seq_one_letter_code
_entity_poly.pdbx_strand_id
1 'polypeptide(L)'
;MYVSYHQDDWNTWLPLSEFAYNNSDHSSTKQSPFFTVYGGGPQFDSVHITQDTPAGNLSTKLQSVQQDVKRELEVAINRFKRYADKSRASPPVFNPSDIVWLSSKNIKSTRPTKKTF
;
A
#
# COMPACT_ATOMS: atom_id res chain seq x y z
N MET A 1 8.79 -0.01 18.93
CA MET A 1 8.63 -1.19 19.79
C MET A 1 9.96 -1.92 19.73
N TYR A 2 10.73 -1.93 20.81
CA TYR A 2 12.02 -2.62 20.85
C TYR A 2 11.75 -4.09 21.18
N VAL A 3 12.16 -4.98 20.27
CA VAL A 3 12.24 -6.42 20.51
C VAL A 3 13.34 -6.63 21.57
N SER A 4 13.18 -7.66 22.41
CA SER A 4 14.11 -8.03 23.50
C SER A 4 15.59 -7.96 23.10
N TYR A 5 16.48 -7.87 24.09
CA TYR A 5 17.94 -7.77 23.88
C TYR A 5 18.51 -8.84 22.92
N HIS A 6 17.82 -9.98 22.77
CA HIS A 6 18.18 -11.11 21.92
C HIS A 6 17.42 -11.19 20.58
N GLN A 7 16.45 -10.31 20.30
CA GLN A 7 15.70 -10.19 19.02
C GLN A 7 15.00 -11.46 18.51
N ASP A 8 14.66 -12.38 19.41
CA ASP A 8 14.17 -13.73 19.15
C ASP A 8 12.66 -13.89 19.36
N ASP A 9 12.02 -12.95 20.07
CA ASP A 9 10.60 -13.04 20.45
C ASP A 9 9.62 -12.42 19.43
N TRP A 10 10.06 -12.13 18.21
CA TRP A 10 9.27 -11.42 17.19
C TRP A 10 7.92 -12.08 16.88
N ASN A 11 7.84 -13.40 17.01
CA ASN A 11 6.63 -14.19 16.81
C ASN A 11 5.55 -13.89 17.87
N THR A 12 5.94 -13.62 19.11
CA THR A 12 5.06 -13.33 20.24
C THR A 12 4.45 -11.94 20.12
N TRP A 13 5.20 -11.01 19.53
CA TRP A 13 4.76 -9.65 19.26
C TRP A 13 4.06 -9.49 17.92
N LEU A 14 4.01 -10.54 17.09
CA LEU A 14 3.41 -10.49 15.76
C LEU A 14 1.92 -10.10 15.82
N PRO A 15 1.08 -10.71 16.69
CA PRO A 15 -0.33 -10.32 16.78
C PRO A 15 -0.51 -8.87 17.27
N LEU A 16 0.32 -8.41 18.20
CA LEU A 16 0.26 -7.03 18.70
C LEU A 16 0.76 -6.03 17.66
N SER A 17 1.78 -6.40 16.89
CA SER A 17 2.34 -5.58 15.81
C SER A 17 1.36 -5.46 14.64
N GLU A 18 0.72 -6.57 14.27
CA GLU A 18 -0.37 -6.59 13.28
C GLU A 18 -1.54 -5.74 13.76
N PHE A 19 -1.96 -5.87 15.01
CA PHE A 19 -3.02 -5.05 15.60
C PHE A 19 -2.66 -3.56 15.60
N ALA A 20 -1.45 -3.20 16.04
CA ALA A 20 -0.99 -1.82 16.06
C ALA A 20 -0.87 -1.23 14.64
N TYR A 21 -0.38 -2.02 13.68
CA TYR A 21 -0.27 -1.61 12.28
C TYR A 21 -1.65 -1.41 11.64
N ASN A 22 -2.57 -2.35 11.87
CA ASN A 22 -3.93 -2.27 11.33
C ASN A 22 -4.73 -1.10 11.92
N ASN A 23 -4.41 -0.65 13.13
CA ASN A 23 -5.08 0.47 13.82
C ASN A 23 -4.35 1.81 13.75
N SER A 24 -3.14 1.86 13.17
CA SER A 24 -2.40 3.10 13.00
C SER A 24 -2.77 3.78 11.68
N ASP A 25 -2.94 5.10 11.72
CA ASP A 25 -3.22 5.87 10.51
C ASP A 25 -2.05 5.82 9.55
N HIS A 26 -2.30 5.31 8.34
CA HIS A 26 -1.27 5.26 7.33
C HIS A 26 -1.09 6.64 6.69
N SER A 27 0.15 7.12 6.63
CA SER A 27 0.49 8.49 6.22
C SER A 27 -0.07 8.91 4.84
N SER A 28 -0.29 7.95 3.94
CA SER A 28 -0.80 8.15 2.58
C SER A 28 -2.32 8.13 2.47
N THR A 29 -3.02 7.44 3.36
CA THR A 29 -4.49 7.31 3.34
C THR A 29 -5.15 8.13 4.45
N LYS A 30 -4.36 8.64 5.40
CA LYS A 30 -4.79 9.36 6.61
C LYS A 30 -5.81 8.60 7.46
N GLN A 31 -5.91 7.30 7.23
CA GLN A 31 -6.83 6.39 7.90
C GLN A 31 -6.14 5.06 8.11
N SER A 32 -6.51 4.38 9.18
CA SER A 32 -6.00 3.05 9.48
C SER A 32 -6.52 2.02 8.46
N PRO A 33 -5.72 0.99 8.12
CA PRO A 33 -6.17 -0.13 7.28
C PRO A 33 -7.45 -0.80 7.79
N PHE A 34 -7.60 -0.97 9.11
CA PHE A 34 -8.81 -1.50 9.73
C PHE A 34 -10.03 -0.62 9.45
N PHE A 35 -9.88 0.69 9.61
CA PHE A 35 -10.96 1.64 9.31
C PHE A 35 -11.34 1.64 7.82
N THR A 36 -10.36 1.46 6.93
CA THR A 36 -10.58 1.37 5.47
C THR A 36 -11.40 0.13 5.09
N VAL A 37 -11.15 -1.01 5.74
CA VAL A 37 -11.80 -2.30 5.44
C VAL A 37 -13.18 -2.40 6.10
N TYR A 38 -13.30 -1.95 7.35
CA TYR A 38 -14.48 -2.18 8.19
C TYR A 38 -15.32 -0.93 8.47
N GLY A 39 -14.85 0.27 8.11
CA GLY A 39 -15.61 1.52 8.24
C GLY A 39 -15.78 2.03 9.68
N GLY A 40 -15.01 1.49 10.61
CA GLY A 40 -15.02 1.81 12.04
C GLY A 40 -13.75 1.31 12.73
N GLY A 41 -13.46 1.83 13.94
CA GLY A 41 -12.34 1.37 14.77
C GLY A 41 -12.66 0.08 15.55
N PRO A 42 -11.66 -0.60 16.14
CA PRO A 42 -11.86 -1.84 16.88
C PRO A 42 -12.69 -1.55 18.14
N GLN A 43 -13.81 -2.24 18.31
CA GLN A 43 -14.59 -2.21 19.55
C GLN A 43 -13.90 -3.09 20.60
N PHE A 44 -13.47 -2.47 21.69
CA PHE A 44 -12.87 -3.14 22.85
C PHE A 44 -13.91 -3.52 23.92
N ASP A 45 -15.21 -3.51 23.59
CA ASP A 45 -16.26 -3.86 24.53
C ASP A 45 -16.52 -5.37 24.48
N SER A 46 -16.49 -5.98 25.65
CA SER A 46 -17.01 -7.32 25.92
C SER A 46 -18.42 -7.44 25.37
N VAL A 47 -18.58 -8.17 24.27
CA VAL A 47 -19.82 -8.70 23.68
C VAL A 47 -21.11 -8.06 24.22
N HIS A 48 -21.46 -6.90 23.69
CA HIS A 48 -22.86 -6.52 23.54
C HIS A 48 -23.09 -6.25 22.06
N ILE A 49 -23.46 -7.31 21.34
CA ILE A 49 -24.00 -7.19 19.98
C ILE A 49 -25.39 -6.57 20.15
N THR A 50 -25.48 -5.25 20.24
CA THR A 50 -26.71 -4.56 19.89
C THR A 50 -26.81 -4.63 18.36
N GLN A 51 -27.54 -5.64 17.90
CA GLN A 51 -28.08 -5.69 16.55
C GLN A 51 -28.98 -4.47 16.38
N ASP A 52 -28.62 -3.58 15.45
CA ASP A 52 -29.53 -2.86 14.54
C ASP A 52 -28.90 -1.56 14.02
N THR A 53 -27.79 -1.67 13.31
CA THR A 53 -27.54 -0.73 12.21
C THR A 53 -28.00 -1.38 10.91
N PRO A 54 -29.01 -0.84 10.21
CA PRO A 54 -29.43 -1.37 8.92
C PRO A 54 -28.22 -1.49 7.99
N ALA A 55 -27.99 -2.69 7.44
CA ALA A 55 -26.81 -2.99 6.61
C ALA A 55 -26.57 -1.96 5.48
N GLY A 56 -27.63 -1.30 5.00
CA GLY A 56 -27.54 -0.22 4.02
C GLY A 56 -26.75 1.01 4.49
N ASN A 57 -26.88 1.42 5.76
CA ASN A 57 -26.18 2.59 6.30
C ASN A 57 -24.69 2.32 6.53
N LEU A 58 -24.33 1.08 6.86
CA LEU A 58 -22.94 0.65 6.96
C LEU A 58 -22.28 0.58 5.58
N SER A 59 -22.99 0.05 4.57
CA SER A 59 -22.47 -0.07 3.21
C SER A 59 -22.21 1.30 2.56
N THR A 60 -23.10 2.27 2.74
CA THR A 60 -22.91 3.63 2.20
C THR A 60 -21.74 4.34 2.88
N LYS A 61 -21.60 4.19 4.20
CA LYS A 61 -20.45 4.70 4.96
C LYS A 61 -19.13 4.06 4.53
N LEU A 62 -19.11 2.75 4.30
CA LEU A 62 -17.94 2.04 3.78
C LEU A 62 -17.55 2.56 2.39
N GLN A 63 -18.53 2.75 1.50
CA GLN A 63 -18.28 3.30 0.17
C GLN A 63 -17.71 4.72 0.23
N SER A 64 -18.23 5.59 1.10
CA SER A 64 -17.69 6.96 1.25
C SER A 64 -16.25 6.94 1.79
N VAL A 65 -15.99 6.11 2.80
CA VAL A 65 -14.64 5.92 3.36
C VAL A 65 -13.66 5.42 2.29
N GLN A 66 -14.06 4.41 1.51
CA GLN A 66 -13.24 3.89 0.42
C GLN A 66 -12.97 4.95 -0.67
N GLN A 67 -13.94 5.80 -1.00
CA GLN A 67 -13.76 6.89 -1.95
C GLN A 67 -12.77 7.94 -1.45
N ASP A 68 -12.84 8.30 -0.17
CA ASP A 68 -11.91 9.27 0.42
C ASP A 68 -10.49 8.70 0.50
N VAL A 69 -10.33 7.44 0.90
CA VAL A 69 -9.03 6.75 0.89
C VAL A 69 -8.44 6.70 -0.52
N LYS A 70 -9.25 6.42 -1.54
CA LYS A 70 -8.80 6.42 -2.94
C LYS A 70 -8.30 7.81 -3.36
N ARG A 71 -9.00 8.87 -2.99
CA ARG A 71 -8.59 10.26 -3.28
C ARG A 71 -7.25 10.60 -2.63
N GLU A 72 -7.08 10.29 -1.35
CA GLU A 72 -5.83 10.55 -0.63
C GLU A 72 -4.67 9.74 -1.22
N LEU A 73 -4.92 8.49 -1.63
CA LEU A 73 -3.92 7.66 -2.28
C LEU A 73 -3.48 8.25 -3.63
N GLU A 74 -4.40 8.77 -4.44
CA GLU A 74 -4.07 9.46 -5.69
C GLU A 74 -3.19 10.69 -5.43
N VAL A 75 -3.48 11.47 -4.38
CA VAL A 75 -2.64 12.60 -3.96
C VAL A 75 -1.24 12.13 -3.54
N ALA A 76 -1.16 11.06 -2.75
CA ALA A 76 0.11 10.49 -2.29
C ALA A 76 0.97 9.97 -3.45
N ILE A 77 0.36 9.22 -4.39
CA ILE A 77 1.01 8.73 -5.62
C ILE A 77 1.57 9.91 -6.42
N ASN A 78 0.79 10.98 -6.61
CA ASN A 78 1.25 12.17 -7.31
C ASN A 78 2.42 12.86 -6.59
N ARG A 79 2.40 12.90 -5.25
CA ARG A 79 3.51 13.42 -4.45
C ARG A 79 4.78 12.58 -4.62
N PHE A 80 4.66 11.26 -4.54
CA PHE A 80 5.80 10.35 -4.75
C PHE A 80 6.34 10.46 -6.17
N LYS A 81 5.47 10.56 -7.19
CA LYS A 81 5.85 10.81 -8.57
C LYS A 81 6.66 12.10 -8.70
N ARG A 82 6.15 13.22 -8.18
CA ARG A 82 6.86 14.51 -8.22
C ARG A 82 8.24 14.43 -7.54
N TYR A 83 8.34 13.74 -6.42
CA TYR A 83 9.61 13.58 -5.71
C TYR A 83 10.60 12.71 -6.49
N ALA A 84 10.13 11.57 -7.02
CA ALA A 84 10.94 10.70 -7.85
C ALA A 84 11.41 11.42 -9.14
N ASP A 85 10.51 12.15 -9.80
CA ASP A 85 10.81 12.88 -11.04
C ASP A 85 11.86 13.98 -10.83
N LYS A 86 11.96 14.61 -9.64
CA LYS A 86 13.06 15.54 -9.32
C LYS A 86 14.45 14.89 -9.35
N SER A 87 14.53 13.62 -8.98
CA SER A 87 15.79 12.85 -8.94
C SER A 87 16.11 12.15 -10.25
N ARG A 88 15.17 12.13 -11.21
CA ARG A 88 15.38 11.50 -12.52
C ARG A 88 16.04 12.49 -13.46
N ALA A 89 17.10 12.06 -14.12
CA ALA A 89 17.63 12.78 -15.26
C ALA A 89 16.58 12.81 -16.37
N SER A 90 16.54 13.91 -17.13
CA SER A 90 15.71 13.98 -18.34
C SER A 90 16.01 12.78 -19.22
N PRO A 91 14.97 12.06 -19.72
CA PRO A 91 15.20 10.95 -20.61
C PRO A 91 15.97 11.44 -21.85
N PRO A 92 16.95 10.67 -22.34
CA PRO A 92 17.65 11.01 -23.57
C PRO A 92 16.65 11.10 -24.73
N VAL A 93 16.85 12.08 -25.61
CA VAL A 93 16.08 12.21 -26.84
C VAL A 93 16.63 11.21 -27.84
N PHE A 94 15.79 10.28 -28.30
CA PHE A 94 16.14 9.31 -29.33
C PHE A 94 15.57 9.76 -30.67
N ASN A 95 16.40 9.71 -31.70
CA ASN A 95 16.00 9.96 -33.08
C ASN A 95 15.75 8.63 -33.82
N PRO A 96 14.92 8.65 -34.86
CA PRO A 96 14.81 7.50 -35.76
C PRO A 96 16.20 7.13 -36.30
N SER A 97 16.59 5.85 -36.15
CA SER A 97 17.91 5.25 -36.49
C SER A 97 18.96 5.21 -35.38
N ASP A 98 18.66 5.69 -34.17
CA ASP A 98 19.57 5.53 -33.04
C ASP A 98 19.64 4.08 -32.55
N ILE A 99 20.84 3.60 -32.24
CA ILE A 99 21.08 2.26 -31.67
C ILE A 99 21.17 2.40 -30.15
N VAL A 100 20.32 1.67 -29.42
CA VAL A 100 20.25 1.70 -27.94
C VAL A 100 20.49 0.32 -27.35
N TRP A 101 21.15 0.30 -26.19
CA TRP A 101 21.34 -0.92 -25.42
C TRP A 101 20.11 -1.22 -24.58
N LEU A 102 19.55 -2.43 -24.74
CA LEU A 102 18.37 -2.88 -24.00
C LEU A 102 18.73 -4.00 -23.02
N SER A 103 18.37 -3.82 -21.74
CA SER A 103 18.55 -4.89 -20.76
C SER A 103 17.54 -6.01 -20.97
N SER A 104 18.03 -7.23 -21.19
CA SER A 104 17.20 -8.42 -21.37
C SER A 104 16.73 -9.06 -20.06
N LYS A 105 17.03 -8.46 -18.89
CA LYS A 105 16.77 -9.06 -17.57
C LYS A 105 15.28 -9.40 -17.34
N ASN A 106 14.37 -8.57 -17.85
CA ASN A 106 12.93 -8.72 -17.64
C ASN A 106 12.13 -8.97 -18.93
N ILE A 107 12.81 -9.22 -20.05
CA ILE A 107 12.16 -9.46 -21.34
C ILE A 107 11.97 -10.97 -21.50
N LYS A 108 10.72 -11.42 -21.46
CA LYS A 108 10.39 -12.81 -21.76
C LYS A 108 10.49 -13.01 -23.26
N SER A 109 11.39 -13.88 -23.71
CA SER A 109 11.54 -14.26 -25.10
C SER A 109 11.00 -15.67 -25.31
N THR A 110 10.30 -15.89 -26.41
CA THR A 110 9.88 -17.22 -26.88
C THR A 110 11.06 -18.06 -27.39
N ARG A 111 12.25 -17.45 -27.51
CA ARG A 111 13.44 -18.17 -27.95
C ARG A 111 14.02 -19.02 -26.80
N PRO A 112 14.46 -20.26 -27.10
CA PRO A 112 14.94 -21.20 -26.09
C PRO A 112 16.26 -20.76 -25.43
N THR A 113 17.03 -19.88 -26.07
CA THR A 113 18.32 -19.40 -25.57
C THR A 113 18.34 -17.89 -25.45
N LYS A 114 18.92 -17.41 -24.35
CA LYS A 114 19.15 -15.99 -24.10
C LYS A 114 20.20 -15.50 -25.09
N LYS A 115 19.89 -14.44 -25.85
CA LYS A 115 20.91 -13.74 -26.65
C LYS A 115 21.86 -13.01 -25.69
N THR A 116 23.05 -13.55 -25.52
CA THR A 116 24.20 -12.85 -24.94
C THR A 116 24.87 -12.05 -26.05
N PHE A 117 24.96 -10.73 -25.87
CA PHE A 117 25.84 -9.87 -26.66
C PHE A 117 27.17 -9.75 -25.93
#